data_AF-A0A0Q8LQ37-F1
#
_entry.id   AF-A0A0Q8LQ37-F1
#
_cell.length_a   1.000
_cell.length_b   1.000
_cell.length_c   1.000
_cell.angle_alpha   90.00
_cell.angle_beta   90.00
_cell.angle_gamma   90.00
#
_symmetry.space_group_name_H-M   'P 1'
#
loop_
_entity.id
_entity.type
_entity.pdbx_description
1 polymer ?
#
loop_
_entity_poly.entity_id
_entity_poly.type
_entity_poly.pdbx_seq_one_letter_code
_entity_poly.pdbx_strand_id
1 'polypeptide(L)' 'MLFALYAILLLGGMYLVGASFASPIAPALVFIAGVLCIAAAVAVPVMTQHRDAGHHRRE' A
#
# COMPACT_ATOMS: atom_id res chain seq x y z
N MET A 1 10.56 -4.83 9.83
CA MET A 1 10.72 -4.34 8.43
C MET A 1 9.37 -4.06 7.75
N LEU A 2 8.38 -4.96 7.81
CA LEU A 2 7.03 -4.75 7.25
C LEU A 2 6.36 -3.43 7.69
N PHE A 3 6.52 -3.04 8.96
CA PHE A 3 5.97 -1.80 9.49
C PHE A 3 6.55 -0.54 8.81
N ALA A 4 7.85 -0.55 8.49
CA ALA A 4 8.50 0.55 7.77
C ALA A 4 8.02 0.63 6.31
N LEU A 5 7.85 -0.53 5.64
CA LEU A 5 7.27 -0.58 4.30
C LEU A 5 5.82 -0.10 4.28
N TYR A 6 5.03 -0.50 5.27
CA TYR A 6 3.64 -0.04 5.43
C TYR A 6 3.59 1.48 5.60
N ALA A 7 4.43 2.03 6.48
CA ALA A 7 4.51 3.48 6.70
C ALA A 7 4.90 4.23 5.42
N ILE A 8 5.90 3.75 4.67
CA ILE A 8 6.35 4.38 3.42
C ILE A 8 5.27 4.30 2.33
N LEU A 9 4.59 3.17 2.15
CA LEU A 9 3.50 3.05 1.18
C LEU A 9 2.31 3.93 1.56
N LEU A 10 1.96 4.01 2.85
CA LEU A 10 0.84 4.80 3.33
C LEU A 10 1.12 6.31 3.18
N LEU A 11 2.26 6.79 3.68
CA LEU A 11 2.67 8.20 3.56
C LEU A 11 2.91 8.58 2.10
N GLY A 12 3.56 7.70 1.34
CA GLY A 12 3.82 7.88 -0.08
C GLY A 12 2.53 7.97 -0.89
N GLY A 13 1.57 7.07 -0.66
CA GLY A 13 0.26 7.10 -1.32
C GLY A 13 -0.53 8.37 -0.99
N MET A 14 -0.53 8.80 0.28
CA MET A 14 -1.20 10.03 0.70
C MET A 14 -0.58 11.28 0.05
N TYR A 15 0.75 11.33 -0.04
CA TYR A 15 1.48 12.41 -0.73
C TYR A 15 1.19 12.40 -2.24
N LEU A 16 1.16 11.22 -2.87
CA LEU A 16 0.91 11.08 -4.31
C LEU A 16 -0.53 11.50 -4.68
N VAL A 17 -1.52 11.15 -3.85
CA VAL A 17 -2.90 11.62 -4.01
C VAL A 17 -2.97 13.15 -3.86
N GLY A 18 -2.30 13.74 -2.86
CA GLY A 18 -2.22 15.20 -2.74
C GLY A 18 -1.57 15.88 -3.95
N ALA A 19 -0.46 15.31 -4.44
CA ALA A 19 0.24 15.81 -5.63
C ALA A 19 -0.58 15.67 -6.92
N SER A 20 -1.52 14.72 -6.99
CA SER A 20 -2.39 14.56 -8.16
C SER A 20 -3.27 15.78 -8.42
N PHE A 21 -3.69 16.50 -7.39
CA PHE A 21 -4.47 17.75 -7.50
C PHE A 21 -3.61 18.96 -7.94
N ALA A 22 -2.28 18.87 -7.80
CA ALA A 22 -1.34 19.90 -8.25
C ALA A 22 -0.73 19.59 -9.64
N SER A 23 -0.98 18.41 -10.21
CA SER A 23 -0.34 17.97 -11.47
C SER A 23 -1.13 18.43 -12.70
N PRO A 24 -0.53 19.25 -13.60
CA PRO A 24 -1.18 19.73 -14.81
C PRO A 24 -1.13 18.74 -15.99
N ILE A 25 -0.39 17.62 -15.87
CA ILE A 25 -0.10 16.73 -17.02
C ILE A 25 -1.02 15.50 -17.04
N ALA A 26 -1.22 14.83 -15.90
CA ALA A 26 -2.03 13.60 -15.84
C ALA A 26 -2.59 13.33 -14.43
N PRO A 27 -3.50 14.18 -13.93
CA PRO A 27 -4.01 14.10 -12.55
C PRO A 27 -4.66 12.75 -12.23
N ALA A 28 -5.40 12.16 -13.19
CA ALA A 28 -6.05 10.86 -13.02
C ALA A 28 -5.04 9.71 -12.82
N LEU A 29 -3.92 9.69 -13.56
CA LEU A 29 -2.89 8.65 -13.43
C LEU A 29 -2.18 8.72 -12.08
N VAL A 30 -1.87 9.93 -11.61
CA VAL A 30 -1.21 10.14 -10.31
C VAL A 30 -2.15 9.79 -9.16
N PHE A 31 -3.44 10.08 -9.31
CA PHE A 31 -4.47 9.68 -8.35
C PHE A 31 -4.61 8.15 -8.27
N ILE A 32 -4.73 7.45 -9.41
CA ILE A 32 -4.81 5.99 -9.47
C ILE A 32 -3.56 5.35 -8.85
N ALA A 33 -2.37 5.87 -9.15
CA ALA A 33 -1.11 5.37 -8.57
C ALA A 33 -1.09 5.53 -7.04
N GLY A 34 -1.58 6.65 -6.50
CA GLY A 34 -1.68 6.86 -5.06
C GLY A 34 -2.66 5.90 -4.39
N VAL A 35 -3.83 5.69 -4.98
CA VAL A 35 -4.84 4.72 -4.50
C VAL A 35 -4.27 3.29 -4.54
N LEU A 36 -3.57 2.92 -5.61
CA LEU A 36 -2.96 1.60 -5.75
C LEU A 36 -1.88 1.35 -4.68
N CYS A 37 -1.11 2.39 -4.34
CA CYS A 37 -0.10 2.35 -3.29
C CYS A 37 -0.72 2.11 -1.90
N ILE A 38 -1.83 2.78 -1.59
CA ILE A 38 -2.59 2.57 -0.34
C ILE A 38 -3.20 1.17 -0.31
N ALA A 39 -3.80 0.71 -1.42
CA ALA A 39 -4.36 -0.62 -1.53
C ALA A 39 -3.30 -1.71 -1.31
N ALA A 40 -2.11 -1.54 -1.89
CA ALA A 40 -0.97 -2.42 -1.67
C ALA A 40 -0.51 -2.41 -0.20
N ALA A 41 -0.51 -1.24 0.46
CA ALA A 41 -0.17 -1.13 1.87
C ALA A 41 -1.07 -2.03 2.72
N VAL A 42 -2.37 -2.03 2.45
CA VAL A 42 -3.37 -2.85 3.18
C VAL A 42 -3.35 -4.32 2.76
N ALA A 43 -3.12 -4.62 1.49
CA ALA A 43 -3.10 -6.00 0.98
C ALA A 43 -1.90 -6.81 1.51
N VAL A 44 -0.73 -6.18 1.69
CA VAL A 44 0.48 -6.83 2.20
C VAL A 44 0.28 -7.52 3.56
N PRO A 45 -0.20 -6.85 4.63
CA PRO A 45 -0.43 -7.50 5.92
C PRO A 45 -1.46 -8.63 5.81
N VAL A 46 -2.56 -8.45 5.08
CA VAL A 46 -3.59 -9.49 4.88
C VAL A 46 -3.00 -10.75 4.23
N MET A 47 -2.15 -10.57 3.23
CA MET A 47 -1.53 -11.69 2.52
C MET A 47 -0.42 -12.37 3.35
N THR A 48 0.28 -11.61 4.21
CA THR A 48 1.25 -12.20 5.15
C THR A 48 0.57 -13.01 6.26
N GLN A 49 -0.57 -12.56 6.79
CA GLN A 49 -1.31 -13.32 7.82
C GLN A 49 -1.80 -14.68 7.30
N HIS A 50 -2.09 -14.78 6.00
CA HIS A 50 -2.53 -16.03 5.39
C HIS A 50 -1.42 -17.09 5.29
N ARG A 51 -0.13 -16.69 5.34
CA ARG A 51 1.02 -17.61 5.29
C ARG A 51 1.33 -18.28 6.62
N ASP A 52 1.03 -17.63 7.76
CA ASP A 52 1.35 -18.15 9.09
C ASP A 52 0.37 -19.22 9.60
N ALA A 53 -0.83 -19.33 9.00
CA ALA A 53 -1.85 -20.31 9.40
C ALA A 53 -1.48 -21.78 9.07
N GLY A 54 -0.39 -22.02 8.33
CA GLY A 54 0.02 -23.36 7.89
C GLY A 54 0.89 -24.14 8.87
N HIS A 55 1.54 -23.47 9.84
CA HIS A 55 2.58 -24.12 10.66
C HIS A 55 2.11 -24.68 12.00
N HIS A 56 0.92 -24.30 12.51
CA HIS A 56 0.42 -24.77 13.81
C HIS A 56 -0.38 -26.09 13.77
N ARG A 57 -0.47 -26.77 12.62
CA ARG A 57 -1.22 -28.03 12.49
C ARG A 57 -0.35 -29.30 12.47
N ARG A 58 0.90 -29.20 12.93
CA ARG A 58 1.88 -30.32 12.94
C ARG A 58 2.69 -30.40 14.24
N GLU A 59 2.06 -30.11 15.37
CA GLU A 59 2.62 -30.47 16.68
C GLU A 59 1.66 -31.41 17.42
#